data_AF-A0A3D9UGL4-F1
#
_entry.id   AF-A0A3D9UGL4-F1
#
_cell.length_a   1.000
_cell.length_b   1.000
_cell.length_c   1.000
_cell.angle_alpha   90.00
_cell.angle_beta   90.00
_cell.angle_gamma   90.00
#
_symmetry.space_group_name_H-M   'P 1'
#
loop_
_entity.id
_entity.type
_entity.pdbx_description
1 polymer ?
#
loop_
_entity_poly.entity_id
_entity_poly.type
_entity_poly.pdbx_seq_one_letter_code
_entity_poly.pdbx_strand_id
1 'polypeptide(L)'
;MVKKIIFLIFIILSSNVFASELSISVTCYTDKGKRPINIKYVTLYSKKDKAYLGYVKYEKSDSAIPIVFVKDDIILSETRPSIDTTVWNEMIKGEANGTYTVLSQGTFYSGLIYKNKKGRRVDFVEIEDVYDEKLDDCIWK
;
A
#
# COMPACT_ATOMS: atom_id res chain seq x y z
N MET A 1 17.55 49.91 -10.35
CA MET A 1 16.33 49.08 -10.48
C MET A 1 16.65 47.59 -10.66
N VAL A 2 17.60 47.24 -11.53
CA VAL A 2 18.03 45.85 -11.83
C VAL A 2 18.50 45.04 -10.60
N LYS A 3 19.22 45.65 -9.65
CA LYS A 3 19.68 45.00 -8.41
C LYS A 3 18.53 44.45 -7.53
N LYS A 4 17.37 45.13 -7.50
CA LYS A 4 16.20 44.68 -6.73
C LYS A 4 15.49 43.50 -7.41
N ILE A 5 15.53 43.45 -8.75
CA ILE A 5 14.95 42.36 -9.54
C ILE A 5 15.78 41.07 -9.39
N ILE A 6 17.11 41.18 -9.39
CA ILE A 6 18.01 40.03 -9.16
C ILE A 6 17.80 39.43 -7.76
N PHE A 7 17.61 40.27 -6.74
CA PHE A 7 17.34 39.81 -5.38
C PHE A 7 16.01 39.05 -5.26
N LEU A 8 14.97 39.51 -5.98
CA LEU A 8 13.67 38.85 -6.01
C LEU A 8 13.73 37.47 -6.69
N ILE A 9 14.52 37.34 -7.77
CA ILE A 9 14.74 36.07 -8.46
C ILE A 9 15.48 35.07 -7.54
N PHE A 10 16.45 35.54 -6.76
CA PHE A 10 17.20 34.67 -5.83
C PHE A 10 16.32 34.12 -4.69
N ILE A 11 15.33 34.89 -4.23
CA ILE A 11 14.35 34.44 -3.22
C ILE A 11 13.43 33.36 -3.81
N ILE A 12 12.96 33.52 -5.05
CA ILE A 12 12.05 32.57 -5.70
C ILE A 12 12.74 31.24 -6.06
N LEU A 13 14.05 31.24 -6.32
CA LEU A 13 14.82 29.99 -6.53
C LEU A 13 15.16 29.24 -5.21
N SER A 14 15.01 29.88 -4.06
CA SER A 14 15.38 29.28 -2.76
C SER A 14 14.27 28.46 -2.10
N SER A 15 13.06 28.44 -2.67
CA SER A 15 12.02 27.47 -2.31
C SER A 15 12.41 26.09 -2.84
N ASN A 16 13.39 25.47 -2.18
CA ASN A 16 13.65 24.06 -2.31
C ASN A 16 12.34 23.34 -2.01
N VAL A 17 11.80 22.74 -3.05
CA VAL A 17 10.70 21.79 -3.00
C VAL A 17 11.15 20.68 -2.07
N PHE A 18 10.68 20.69 -0.82
CA PHE A 18 10.66 19.49 -0.01
C PHE A 18 9.65 18.54 -0.68
N ALA A 19 10.12 17.80 -1.68
CA ALA A 19 9.38 16.67 -2.18
C ALA A 19 9.11 15.75 -0.98
N SER A 20 7.85 15.37 -0.77
CA SER A 20 7.50 14.43 0.30
C SER A 20 8.37 13.18 0.16
N GLU A 21 9.28 12.98 1.10
CA GLU A 21 10.15 11.80 1.15
C GLU A 21 9.33 10.53 1.46
N LEU A 22 8.11 10.70 1.95
CA LEU A 22 7.17 9.64 2.28
C LEU A 22 6.18 9.44 1.12
N SER A 23 6.17 8.24 0.56
CA SER A 23 5.16 7.77 -0.38
C SER A 23 4.12 6.97 0.38
N ILE A 24 2.83 7.32 0.25
CA ILE A 24 1.71 6.58 0.84
C ILE A 24 0.91 5.96 -0.31
N SER A 25 0.56 4.69 -0.19
CA SER A 25 -0.32 3.99 -1.12
C SER A 25 -1.48 3.37 -0.35
N VAL A 26 -2.68 3.48 -0.90
CA VAL A 26 -3.91 2.90 -0.35
C VAL A 26 -4.51 2.00 -1.41
N THR A 27 -4.89 0.79 -1.01
CA THR A 27 -5.58 -0.16 -1.88
C THR A 27 -6.77 -0.76 -1.16
N CYS A 28 -7.94 -0.72 -1.79
CA CYS A 28 -9.18 -1.26 -1.25
C CYS A 28 -9.42 -2.66 -1.82
N TYR A 29 -9.58 -3.65 -0.95
CA TYR A 29 -9.72 -5.04 -1.34
C TYR A 29 -11.00 -5.66 -0.76
N THR A 30 -11.60 -6.59 -1.51
CA THR A 30 -12.74 -7.41 -1.09
C THR A 30 -12.54 -8.87 -1.45
N ASP A 31 -13.12 -9.81 -0.70
CA ASP A 31 -13.16 -11.22 -1.08
C ASP A 31 -14.47 -11.57 -1.82
N LYS A 32 -14.48 -12.68 -2.56
CA LYS A 32 -15.66 -13.13 -3.34
C LYS A 32 -16.69 -13.89 -2.49
N GLY A 33 -16.70 -13.69 -1.18
CA GLY A 33 -17.58 -14.39 -0.24
C GLY A 33 -19.04 -13.91 -0.33
N LYS A 34 -19.99 -14.75 0.10
CA LYS A 34 -21.42 -14.35 0.24
C LYS A 34 -21.63 -13.20 1.23
N ARG A 35 -20.73 -13.06 2.20
CA ARG A 35 -20.64 -11.96 3.15
C ARG A 35 -19.20 -11.46 3.07
N PRO A 36 -18.92 -10.52 2.16
CA PRO A 36 -17.56 -10.19 1.84
C PRO A 36 -16.82 -9.59 3.02
N ILE A 37 -15.53 -9.85 3.07
CA ILE A 37 -14.55 -9.26 3.96
C ILE A 37 -13.87 -8.15 3.19
N ASN A 38 -14.08 -6.91 3.64
CA ASN A 38 -13.48 -5.73 3.06
C ASN A 38 -12.28 -5.28 3.90
N ILE A 39 -11.18 -4.96 3.24
CA ILE A 39 -9.96 -4.49 3.89
C ILE A 39 -9.37 -3.29 3.14
N LYS A 40 -8.96 -2.30 3.91
CA LYS A 40 -8.08 -1.23 3.45
C LYS A 40 -6.64 -1.65 3.71
N TYR A 41 -5.84 -1.70 2.67
CA TYR A 41 -4.41 -1.99 2.75
C TYR A 41 -3.64 -0.70 2.50
N VAL A 42 -2.74 -0.33 3.42
CA VAL A 42 -1.97 0.92 3.34
C VAL A 42 -0.50 0.62 3.51
N THR A 43 0.31 1.16 2.60
CA THR A 43 1.77 1.13 2.71
C THR A 43 2.34 2.53 2.72
N LEU A 44 3.44 2.67 3.44
CA LEU A 44 4.24 3.88 3.48
C LEU A 44 5.68 3.49 3.18
N TYR A 45 6.32 4.24 2.29
CA TYR A 45 7.72 4.06 1.92
C TYR A 45 8.48 5.37 2.11
N SER A 46 9.47 5.36 3.01
CA SER A 46 10.44 6.45 3.13
C SER A 46 11.50 6.28 2.04
N LYS A 47 11.54 7.18 1.06
CA LYS A 47 12.55 7.17 0.00
C LYS A 47 13.95 7.46 0.53
N LYS A 48 14.04 8.31 1.57
CA LYS A 48 15.30 8.69 2.21
C LYS A 48 15.93 7.52 2.94
N ASP A 49 15.15 6.83 3.76
CA ASP A 49 15.65 5.77 4.62
C ASP A 49 15.50 4.37 3.99
N LYS A 50 14.81 4.30 2.84
CA LYS A 50 14.44 3.05 2.16
C LYS A 50 13.69 2.10 3.09
N ALA A 51 12.80 2.65 3.89
CA ALA A 51 12.07 1.94 4.93
C ALA A 51 10.60 1.75 4.54
N TYR A 52 10.10 0.54 4.77
CA TYR A 52 8.70 0.16 4.55
C TYR A 52 7.94 0.09 5.86
N LEU A 53 6.75 0.67 5.86
CA LEU A 53 5.75 0.53 6.91
C LEU A 53 4.41 0.22 6.26
N GLY A 54 3.50 -0.40 7.00
CA GLY A 54 2.16 -0.60 6.49
C GLY A 54 1.18 -1.01 7.57
N TYR A 55 -0.09 -1.00 7.21
CA TYR A 55 -1.15 -1.58 8.01
C TYR A 55 -2.29 -2.07 7.12
N VAL A 56 -3.12 -2.93 7.69
CA VAL A 56 -4.44 -3.28 7.15
C VAL A 56 -5.52 -2.84 8.11
N LYS A 57 -6.66 -2.38 7.61
CA LYS A 57 -7.84 -2.09 8.41
C LYS A 57 -9.05 -2.79 7.78
N TYR A 58 -9.61 -3.75 8.52
CA TYR A 58 -10.86 -4.38 8.14
C TYR A 58 -12.00 -3.36 8.28
N GLU A 59 -12.95 -3.35 7.35
CA GLU A 59 -14.13 -2.46 7.37
C GLU A 59 -14.82 -2.44 8.74
N LYS A 60 -15.01 -3.62 9.34
CA LYS A 60 -15.74 -3.81 10.61
C LYS A 60 -14.85 -3.75 11.85
N SER A 61 -13.59 -3.34 11.70
CA SER A 61 -12.64 -3.24 12.80
C SER A 61 -12.38 -1.77 13.15
N ASP A 62 -12.46 -1.45 14.43
CA ASP A 62 -12.14 -0.12 14.95
C ASP A 62 -10.63 0.18 14.91
N SER A 63 -9.81 -0.87 14.80
CA SER A 63 -8.34 -0.76 14.85
C SER A 63 -7.69 -1.29 13.57
N ALA A 64 -6.62 -0.61 13.15
CA ALA A 64 -5.71 -1.10 12.13
C ALA A 64 -4.74 -2.13 12.73
N ILE A 65 -4.31 -3.08 11.90
CA ILE A 65 -3.32 -4.09 12.24
C ILE A 65 -2.03 -3.75 11.51
N PRO A 66 -0.91 -3.52 12.22
CA PRO A 66 0.36 -3.23 11.58
C PRO A 66 0.86 -4.45 10.80
N ILE A 67 1.48 -4.18 9.66
CA ILE A 67 2.16 -5.19 8.85
C ILE A 67 3.63 -4.81 8.67
N VAL A 68 4.49 -5.82 8.66
CA VAL A 68 5.95 -5.64 8.54
C VAL A 68 6.41 -6.26 7.22
N PHE A 69 7.16 -5.48 6.44
CA PHE A 69 7.73 -5.92 5.17
C PHE A 69 8.67 -7.10 5.41
N VAL A 70 8.53 -8.14 4.59
CA VAL A 70 9.38 -9.32 4.63
C VAL A 70 10.32 -9.34 3.43
N LYS A 71 9.75 -9.27 2.22
CA LYS A 71 10.50 -9.31 0.97
C LYS A 71 9.64 -8.88 -0.22
N ASP A 72 10.32 -8.48 -1.27
CA ASP A 72 9.80 -8.52 -2.63
C ASP A 72 10.32 -9.76 -3.36
N ASP A 73 9.53 -10.31 -4.26
CA ASP A 73 9.85 -11.49 -5.05
C ASP A 73 9.14 -11.43 -6.41
N ILE A 74 9.58 -12.22 -7.39
CA ILE A 74 8.98 -12.23 -8.74
C ILE A 74 8.59 -13.66 -9.10
N ILE A 75 7.31 -13.87 -9.40
CA ILE A 75 6.83 -15.12 -9.97
C ILE A 75 7.02 -15.06 -11.48
N LEU A 76 7.99 -15.83 -11.97
CA LEU A 76 8.27 -15.99 -13.40
C LEU A 76 7.36 -17.07 -14.01
N SER A 77 6.96 -16.85 -15.26
CA SER A 77 6.23 -17.82 -16.06
C SER A 77 6.77 -17.82 -17.49
N GLU A 78 6.93 -19.00 -18.09
CA GLU A 78 7.36 -19.11 -19.49
C GLU A 78 6.27 -18.67 -20.48
N THR A 79 5.00 -18.69 -20.05
CA THR A 79 3.84 -18.47 -20.93
C THR A 79 2.98 -17.26 -20.54
N ARG A 80 3.28 -16.63 -19.39
CA ARG A 80 2.54 -15.47 -18.87
C ARG A 80 3.50 -14.37 -18.45
N PRO A 81 3.06 -13.11 -18.42
CA PRO A 81 3.87 -12.04 -17.86
C PRO A 81 4.25 -12.34 -16.40
N SER A 82 5.41 -11.85 -15.97
CA SER A 82 5.84 -11.96 -14.58
C SER A 82 4.83 -11.29 -13.65
N ILE A 83 4.77 -11.78 -12.42
CA ILE A 83 3.97 -11.19 -11.35
C ILE A 83 4.93 -10.77 -10.26
N ASP A 84 4.96 -9.48 -9.96
CA ASP A 84 5.67 -8.94 -8.82
C ASP A 84 4.88 -9.28 -7.56
N THR A 85 5.59 -9.69 -6.51
CA THR A 85 4.97 -10.03 -5.24
C THR A 85 5.67 -9.33 -4.09
N THR A 86 4.88 -8.76 -3.20
CA THR A 86 5.38 -8.19 -1.94
C THR A 86 4.77 -8.96 -0.78
N VAL A 87 5.63 -9.41 0.13
CA VAL A 87 5.24 -10.21 1.29
C VAL A 87 5.34 -9.38 2.55
N TRP A 88 4.28 -9.41 3.35
CA TRP A 88 4.19 -8.76 4.65
C TRP A 88 3.73 -9.74 5.72
N ASN A 89 4.24 -9.57 6.94
CA ASN A 89 3.71 -10.27 8.10
C ASN A 89 2.74 -9.38 8.86
N GLU A 90 1.57 -9.92 9.16
CA GLU A 90 0.60 -9.36 10.09
C GLU A 90 1.12 -9.46 11.52
N MET A 91 1.18 -8.34 12.24
CA MET A 91 1.71 -8.30 13.60
C MET A 91 0.58 -8.06 14.60
N ILE A 92 0.38 -9.00 15.54
CA ILE A 92 -0.58 -8.87 16.64
C ILE A 92 0.16 -9.07 17.95
N LYS A 93 0.10 -8.06 18.84
CA LYS A 93 0.77 -8.08 20.15
C LYS A 93 2.27 -8.43 20.07
N GLY A 94 2.94 -7.97 19.02
CA GLY A 94 4.38 -8.19 18.80
C GLY A 94 4.75 -9.50 18.10
N GLU A 95 3.76 -10.36 17.78
CA GLU A 95 3.99 -11.64 17.11
C GLU A 95 3.43 -11.66 15.69
N ALA A 96 4.10 -12.39 14.79
CA ALA A 96 3.57 -12.65 13.45
C ALA A 96 2.36 -13.59 13.55
N ASN A 97 1.19 -13.13 13.10
CA ASN A 97 -0.08 -13.87 13.19
C ASN A 97 -0.59 -14.39 11.83
N GLY A 98 -0.10 -13.81 10.75
CA GLY A 98 -0.44 -14.19 9.38
C GLY A 98 0.48 -13.51 8.38
N THR A 99 0.31 -13.84 7.11
CA THR A 99 1.10 -13.30 6.00
C THR A 99 0.17 -12.77 4.94
N TYR A 100 0.46 -11.57 4.46
CA TYR A 100 -0.14 -10.97 3.28
C TYR A 100 0.84 -11.08 2.11
N THR A 101 0.36 -11.53 0.97
CA THR A 101 1.10 -11.53 -0.30
C THR A 101 0.32 -10.68 -1.28
N VAL A 102 0.85 -9.50 -1.59
CA VAL A 102 0.35 -8.64 -2.66
C VAL A 102 0.87 -9.18 -3.97
N LEU A 103 0.02 -9.26 -4.98
CA LEU A 103 0.37 -9.63 -6.34
C LEU A 103 0.11 -8.44 -7.24
N SER A 104 1.14 -8.00 -7.94
CA SER A 104 1.05 -6.91 -8.90
C SER A 104 1.50 -7.40 -10.27
N GLN A 105 0.75 -7.05 -11.31
CA GLN A 105 1.18 -7.27 -12.70
C GLN A 105 0.92 -6.02 -13.52
N GLY A 106 1.97 -5.23 -13.72
CA GLY A 106 1.88 -3.93 -14.38
C GLY A 106 0.97 -2.97 -13.61
N THR A 107 0.25 -2.11 -14.33
CA THR A 107 -0.65 -1.10 -13.74
C THR A 107 -2.08 -1.63 -13.50
N PHE A 108 -2.43 -2.82 -14.01
CA PHE A 108 -3.83 -3.23 -14.19
C PHE A 108 -4.30 -4.39 -13.30
N TYR A 109 -3.41 -5.05 -12.57
CA TYR A 109 -3.78 -6.16 -11.70
C TYR A 109 -3.12 -6.03 -10.35
N SER A 110 -3.95 -5.89 -9.32
CA SER A 110 -3.58 -5.95 -7.91
C SER A 110 -4.45 -6.98 -7.20
N GLY A 111 -3.83 -8.02 -6.67
CA GLY A 111 -4.48 -9.02 -5.81
C GLY A 111 -3.83 -9.03 -4.44
N LEU A 112 -4.56 -9.50 -3.43
CA LEU A 112 -4.00 -9.73 -2.10
C LEU A 112 -4.41 -11.10 -1.59
N ILE A 113 -3.43 -11.89 -1.16
CA ILE A 113 -3.67 -13.18 -0.52
C ILE A 113 -3.29 -13.04 0.95
N TYR A 114 -4.23 -13.35 1.84
CA TYR A 114 -3.94 -13.52 3.26
C TYR A 114 -3.87 -15.01 3.62
N LYS A 115 -2.89 -15.38 4.45
CA LYS A 115 -2.80 -16.70 5.07
C LYS A 115 -2.52 -16.55 6.56
N ASN A 116 -3.42 -17.04 7.40
CA ASN A 116 -3.19 -17.02 8.85
C ASN A 116 -2.23 -18.14 9.31
N LYS A 117 -1.77 -18.07 10.56
CA LYS A 117 -0.91 -19.11 11.16
C LYS A 117 -1.49 -20.53 11.18
N LYS A 118 -2.82 -20.68 11.08
CA LYS A 118 -3.50 -21.98 10.99
C LYS A 118 -3.62 -22.49 9.55
N GLY A 119 -3.08 -21.76 8.58
CA GLY A 119 -3.12 -22.10 7.16
C GLY A 119 -4.41 -21.72 6.43
N ARG A 120 -5.38 -21.07 7.08
CA ARG A 120 -6.57 -20.56 6.40
C ARG A 120 -6.15 -19.44 5.46
N ARG A 121 -6.58 -19.57 4.20
CA ARG A 121 -6.30 -18.64 3.12
C ARG A 121 -7.55 -17.86 2.74
N VAL A 122 -7.40 -16.57 2.44
CA VAL A 122 -8.44 -15.69 1.89
C VAL A 122 -7.81 -14.92 0.74
N ASP A 123 -8.46 -14.97 -0.42
CA ASP A 123 -8.02 -14.29 -1.63
C ASP A 123 -8.91 -13.07 -1.86
N PHE A 124 -8.29 -11.90 -1.93
CA PHE A 124 -8.95 -10.64 -2.17
C PHE A 124 -8.61 -10.09 -3.55
N VAL A 125 -9.55 -9.35 -4.11
CA VAL A 125 -9.41 -8.58 -5.35
C VAL A 125 -9.57 -7.10 -5.04
N GLU A 126 -8.83 -6.26 -5.76
CA GLU A 126 -9.02 -4.82 -5.66
C GLU A 126 -10.44 -4.43 -6.10
N ILE A 127 -11.00 -3.42 -5.44
CA ILE A 127 -12.32 -2.88 -5.75
C ILE A 127 -12.22 -1.35 -5.85
N GLU A 128 -12.52 -0.82 -7.04
CA GLU A 128 -12.27 0.58 -7.38
C GLU A 128 -13.42 1.53 -6.98
N ASP A 129 -14.64 1.03 -6.82
CA ASP A 129 -15.84 1.85 -6.60
C ASP A 129 -16.03 2.34 -5.15
N VAL A 130 -15.11 1.95 -4.26
CA VAL A 130 -15.10 2.32 -2.84
C VAL A 130 -14.01 3.33 -2.49
N TYR A 131 -13.15 3.73 -3.42
CA TYR A 131 -12.18 4.79 -3.13
C TYR A 131 -12.89 6.13 -2.88
N ASP A 132 -12.30 6.95 -2.01
CA ASP A 132 -12.67 8.35 -1.90
C ASP A 132 -12.21 9.16 -3.14
N GLU A 133 -12.60 10.43 -3.24
CA GLU A 133 -12.25 11.27 -4.40
C GLU A 133 -10.73 11.47 -4.56
N LYS A 134 -9.94 11.33 -3.48
CA LYS A 134 -8.48 11.51 -3.51
C LYS A 134 -7.70 10.21 -3.68
N LEU A 135 -8.38 9.06 -3.70
CA LEU A 135 -7.79 7.72 -3.74
C LEU A 135 -6.86 7.46 -2.53
N ASP A 136 -7.15 8.06 -1.37
CA ASP A 136 -6.38 7.92 -0.12
C ASP A 136 -7.19 7.29 1.03
N ASP A 137 -8.45 6.92 0.80
CA ASP A 137 -9.25 6.12 1.73
C ASP A 137 -10.23 5.16 1.02
N CYS A 138 -10.73 4.18 1.78
CA CYS A 138 -11.80 3.27 1.38
C CYS A 138 -13.10 3.62 2.12
N ILE A 139 -14.11 4.05 1.38
CA ILE A 139 -15.46 4.38 1.86
C ILE A 139 -16.40 3.22 1.52
N TRP A 140 -16.61 2.34 2.50
CA TRP A 140 -17.54 1.22 2.40
C TRP A 140 -18.99 1.73 2.50
N LYS A 141 -19.88 1.24 1.61
CA LYS A 141 -21.31 1.64 1.52
C LYS A 141 -22.24 0.56 2.04
#